data_AF-A0ABC8RRY1-F1
#
_entry.id   AF-A0ABC8RRY1-F1
#
_cell.length_a   1.000
_cell.length_b   1.000
_cell.length_c   1.000
_cell.angle_alpha   90.00
_cell.angle_beta   90.00
_cell.angle_gamma   90.00
#
_symmetry.space_group_name_H-M   'P 1'
#
loop_
_entity.id
_entity.type
_entity.pdbx_description
1 polymer ?
#
loop_
_entity_poly.entity_id
_entity_poly.type
_entity_poly.pdbx_seq_one_letter_code
_entity_poly.pdbx_strand_id
1 'polypeptide(L)' 'VSQLGFGCGGVLGIYNAPLSHEVGCSIILEAFNKGITIFDTADMNGENYDNEIMIGSAQL' A
#
# COMPACT_ATOMS: atom_id res chain seq x y z
N VAL A 1 17.14 4.81 -0.95
CA VAL A 1 16.19 4.03 -0.14
C VAL A 1 16.14 4.61 1.27
N SER A 2 14.94 4.77 1.83
CA SER A 2 14.69 5.32 3.15
C SER A 2 15.06 4.31 4.24
N GLN A 3 15.44 4.78 5.42
CA GLN A 3 15.77 3.90 6.55
C GLN A 3 14.53 3.19 7.12
N LEU A 4 13.34 3.77 6.91
CA LEU A 4 12.05 3.18 7.24
C LEU A 4 11.28 2.86 5.96
N GLY A 5 10.62 1.69 5.95
CA GLY A 5 9.68 1.28 4.90
C GLY A 5 8.23 1.31 5.41
N PHE A 6 7.28 1.19 4.48
CA PHE A 6 5.85 1.14 4.80
C PHE A 6 5.30 -0.25 4.48
N GLY A 7 4.77 -0.94 5.50
CA GLY A 7 4.12 -2.23 5.32
C GLY A 7 2.65 -2.04 4.91
N CYS A 8 2.28 -2.55 3.74
CA CYS A 8 0.96 -2.29 3.16
C CYS A 8 -0.16 -3.17 3.75
N GLY A 9 0.14 -4.17 4.56
CA GLY A 9 -0.85 -5.14 5.05
C GLY A 9 -2.07 -4.55 5.79
N GLY A 10 -1.92 -3.40 6.46
CA GLY A 10 -3.04 -2.70 7.11
C GLY A 10 -3.93 -1.92 6.14
N VAL A 11 -3.35 -1.40 5.05
CA VAL A 11 -4.08 -0.71 3.98
C VAL A 11 -4.86 -1.71 3.12
N LEU A 12 -4.33 -2.92 3.02
CA LEU A 12 -4.81 -3.99 2.13
C LEU A 12 -5.78 -4.98 2.81
N GLY A 13 -6.09 -4.78 4.09
CA GLY A 13 -7.16 -5.52 4.78
C GLY A 13 -6.74 -6.84 5.43
N ILE A 14 -5.45 -7.08 5.69
CA ILE A 14 -5.00 -8.27 6.45
C ILE A 14 -5.53 -8.24 7.88
N TYR A 15 -5.53 -7.04 8.47
CA TYR A 15 -5.82 -6.85 9.89
C TYR A 15 -7.18 -6.17 10.14
N ASN A 16 -7.80 -5.59 9.09
CA ASN A 16 -9.04 -4.81 9.14
C ASN A 16 -9.84 -5.01 7.85
N ALA A 17 -11.06 -4.46 7.77
CA ALA A 17 -11.77 -4.40 6.50
C ALA A 17 -10.90 -3.71 5.42
N PRO A 18 -10.85 -4.24 4.18
CA PRO A 18 -10.04 -3.65 3.13
C PRO A 18 -10.49 -2.22 2.83
N LEU A 19 -9.53 -1.32 2.69
CA LEU A 19 -9.80 0.05 2.29
C LEU A 19 -10.19 0.10 0.81
N SER A 20 -11.00 1.09 0.43
CA SER A 20 -11.23 1.38 -0.99
C SER A 20 -9.90 1.74 -1.67
N HIS A 21 -9.78 1.40 -2.95
CA HIS A 21 -8.60 1.65 -3.76
C HIS A 21 -8.12 3.12 -3.71
N GLU A 22 -9.05 4.08 -3.77
CA GLU A 22 -8.74 5.52 -3.70
C GLU A 22 -8.07 5.92 -2.38
N VAL A 23 -8.62 5.47 -1.25
CA VAL A 23 -8.05 5.72 0.09
C VAL A 23 -6.68 5.05 0.22
N GLY A 24 -6.53 3.82 -0.27
CA GLY A 24 -5.26 3.11 -0.26
C GLY A 24 -4.18 3.84 -1.06
N CYS A 25 -4.50 4.29 -2.27
CA CYS A 25 -3.60 5.12 -3.09
C CYS A 25 -3.22 6.42 -2.39
N SER A 26 -4.16 7.11 -1.73
CA SER A 26 -3.86 8.36 -1.01
C SER A 26 -2.88 8.14 0.14
N ILE A 27 -2.98 7.02 0.87
CA ILE A 27 -2.06 6.69 1.97
C ILE A 27 -0.65 6.40 1.43
N ILE A 28 -0.56 5.65 0.33
CA ILE A 28 0.73 5.35 -0.34
C ILE A 28 1.39 6.65 -0.80
N LEU A 29 0.63 7.54 -1.44
CA LEU A 29 1.12 8.83 -1.92
C LEU A 29 1.57 9.73 -0.76
N GLU A 30 0.83 9.74 0.35
CA GLU A 30 1.23 10.48 1.55
C GLU A 30 2.54 9.93 2.15
N ALA A 31 2.69 8.61 2.24
CA ALA A 31 3.91 7.97 2.74
C ALA A 31 5.10 8.32 1.84
N PHE A 32 4.91 8.31 0.51
CA PHE A 32 5.93 8.74 -0.44
C PHE A 32 6.31 10.22 -0.24
N ASN A 33 5.33 11.11 -0.12
CA ASN A 33 5.56 12.54 0.11
C ASN A 33 6.27 12.83 1.43
N LYS A 34 6.18 11.92 2.42
CA LYS A 34 6.94 11.98 3.68
C LYS A 34 8.34 11.35 3.58
N GLY A 35 8.76 10.90 2.40
CA GLY A 35 10.10 10.38 2.13
C GLY A 35 10.24 8.86 2.26
N ILE A 36 9.15 8.10 2.38
CA ILE A 36 9.20 6.64 2.29
C ILE A 36 9.45 6.23 0.84
N THR A 37 10.42 5.37 0.62
CA THR A 37 10.80 4.87 -0.72
C THR A 37 10.85 3.35 -0.81
N ILE A 38 10.48 2.65 0.27
CA ILE A 38 10.32 1.19 0.31
C ILE A 38 8.90 0.89 0.78
N PHE A 39 8.17 0.10 0.00
CA PHE A 39 6.82 -0.38 0.30
C PHE A 39 6.84 -1.91 0.30
N ASP A 40 6.44 -2.51 1.41
CA ASP A 40 6.44 -3.96 1.63
C ASP A 40 5.04 -4.53 1.39
N THR A 41 4.93 -5.48 0.47
CA THR A 41 3.69 -6.13 0.06
C THR A 41 3.92 -7.61 -0.27
N ALA A 42 2.85 -8.39 -0.36
CA ALA A 42 2.87 -9.79 -0.74
C ALA A 42 1.52 -10.19 -1.35
N ASP A 43 1.52 -11.23 -2.20
CA ASP A 43 0.30 -11.78 -2.83
C ASP A 43 -0.80 -12.12 -1.81
N MET A 44 -0.41 -12.56 -0.61
CA MET A 44 -1.33 -12.96 0.45
C MET A 44 -2.13 -11.79 1.05
N ASN A 45 -1.74 -10.54 0.77
CA ASN A 45 -2.15 -9.38 1.54
C ASN A 45 -3.52 -8.81 1.17
N GLY A 46 -4.40 -9.56 0.49
CA GLY A 46 -5.75 -9.12 0.13
C GLY A 46 -6.46 -10.02 -0.87
N GLU A 47 -7.78 -9.87 -0.98
CA GLU A 47 -8.63 -10.76 -1.77
C GLU A 47 -8.40 -10.57 -3.28
N ASN A 48 -8.29 -11.69 -4.00
CA ASN A 48 -8.26 -11.74 -5.47
C ASN A 48 -7.09 -10.97 -6.16
N TYR A 49 -5.91 -10.89 -5.52
CA TYR A 49 -4.68 -10.31 -6.07
C TYR A 49 -4.71 -8.79 -6.35
N ASP A 50 -5.71 -8.07 -5.85
CA ASP A 50 -5.91 -6.64 -6.17
C ASP A 50 -4.86 -5.71 -5.48
N ASN A 51 -3.99 -6.29 -4.66
CA ASN A 51 -3.02 -5.61 -3.80
C ASN A 51 -1.85 -5.00 -4.57
N GLU A 52 -1.26 -5.78 -5.49
CA GLU A 52 -0.15 -5.32 -6.30
C GLU A 52 -0.62 -4.32 -7.36
N ILE A 53 -1.86 -4.48 -7.84
CA ILE A 53 -2.52 -3.57 -8.76
C ILE A 53 -2.68 -2.20 -8.11
N MET A 54 -3.09 -2.12 -6.83
CA MET A 54 -3.22 -0.85 -6.12
C MET A 54 -1.91 -0.09 -5.96
N ILE A 55 -0.83 -0.78 -5.57
CA ILE A 55 0.49 -0.14 -5.45
C ILE A 55 1.00 0.30 -6.84
N GLY A 56 0.80 -0.51 -7.87
CA GLY A 56 1.16 -0.15 -9.25
C GLY A 56 0.31 0.97 -9.85
N SER A 57 -0.93 1.14 -9.37
CA SER A 57 -1.88 2.18 -9.80
C SER A 57 -1.74 3.48 -9.01
N ALA A 58 -1.05 3.46 -7.87
CA ALA A 58 -0.63 4.65 -7.13
C ALA A 58 0.47 5.37 -7.93
N GLN A 59 0.03 6.12 -8.95
CA GLN A 59 0.91 6.95 -9.75
C GLN A 59 1.29 8.23 -8.99
N LEU A 60 2.56 8.61 -9.13
CA LEU A 60 3.13 9.91 -8.76
C LEU A 60 2.53 11.05 -9.60
#